data_AF-A0A953E2D5-F1
#
_entry.id   AF-A0A953E2D5-F1
#
_cell.length_a   1.000
_cell.length_b   1.000
_cell.length_c   1.000
_cell.angle_alpha   90.00
_cell.angle_beta   90.00
_cell.angle_gamma   90.00
#
_symmetry.space_group_name_H-M   'P 1'
#
loop_
_entity.id
_entity.type
_entity.pdbx_description
1 polymer ?
#
loop_
_entity_poly.entity_id
_entity_poly.type
_entity_poly.pdbx_seq_one_letter_code
_entity_poly.pdbx_strand_id
1 'polypeptide(L)'
;EPLRRTASDEYCAWVERAREYIRAGDIFQVVLSQRFEMTTTASALDIYRVLRTRNPSPYLFLLRFEGFDVVGSSPEAHVTVKDGRATMHPIAGSNPRGATPEEDAALAAALLADPKERAEHVMLVDLARNDLGRVCVPGTVEVVDFMAVERYSHIMHLVSTVVGQVAPGRNALDVLTATFPAGTLSGAPKVRAMEIIEELEPTRRGLYGGVVGYVDFAGDLDTAIAIRTALLRDGTVYVQAGAGLVADSNPVREDQECCNKANTVLSAVTIAETLHPAG
;
A
#
# COMPACT_ATOMS: atom_id res chain seq x y z
N GLU A 1 -21.19 13.59 5.30
CA GLU A 1 -19.88 13.28 5.92
C GLU A 1 -19.62 11.79 5.79
N PRO A 2 -18.37 11.37 5.58
CA PRO A 2 -18.04 9.94 5.49
C PRO A 2 -18.29 9.26 6.84
N LEU A 3 -19.03 8.14 6.81
CA LEU A 3 -19.22 7.26 7.95
C LEU A 3 -17.93 6.47 8.18
N ARG A 4 -17.39 6.58 9.39
CA ARG A 4 -16.25 5.79 9.85
C ARG A 4 -16.76 4.57 10.62
N ARG A 5 -16.30 3.36 10.27
CA ARG A 5 -16.83 2.11 10.86
C ARG A 5 -16.23 1.73 12.21
N THR A 6 -15.01 2.18 12.48
CA THR A 6 -14.29 1.91 13.74
C THR A 6 -14.20 3.20 14.52
N ALA A 7 -14.58 3.22 15.80
CA ALA A 7 -14.44 4.43 16.61
C ALA A 7 -12.96 4.75 16.91
N SER A 8 -12.62 6.01 17.20
CA SER A 8 -11.22 6.40 17.48
C SER A 8 -10.62 5.67 18.68
N ASP A 9 -11.38 5.52 19.75
CA ASP A 9 -10.99 4.79 20.96
C ASP A 9 -10.79 3.29 20.68
N GLU A 10 -11.66 2.70 19.86
CA GLU A 10 -11.54 1.31 19.41
C GLU A 10 -10.27 1.09 18.57
N TYR A 11 -10.01 1.93 17.57
CA TYR A 11 -8.78 1.83 16.78
C TYR A 11 -7.53 2.04 17.64
N CYS A 12 -7.57 3.00 18.57
CA CYS A 12 -6.46 3.22 19.51
C CYS A 12 -6.20 1.99 20.40
N ALA A 13 -7.25 1.29 20.83
CA ALA A 13 -7.13 0.05 21.58
C ALA A 13 -6.47 -1.07 20.74
N TRP A 14 -6.78 -1.15 19.44
CA TRP A 14 -6.09 -2.09 18.54
C TRP A 14 -4.60 -1.77 18.41
N VAL A 15 -4.24 -0.48 18.34
CA VAL A 15 -2.82 -0.07 18.30
C VAL A 15 -2.09 -0.50 19.56
N GLU A 16 -2.69 -0.31 20.74
CA GLU A 16 -2.08 -0.77 22.00
C GLU A 16 -1.94 -2.29 22.03
N ARG A 17 -2.94 -3.02 21.55
CA ARG A 17 -2.90 -4.49 21.45
C ARG A 17 -1.82 -4.98 20.49
N ALA A 18 -1.66 -4.33 19.33
CA ALA A 18 -0.56 -4.61 18.40
C ALA A 18 0.82 -4.37 19.05
N ARG A 19 0.97 -3.32 19.86
CA ARG A 19 2.21 -3.05 20.60
C ARG A 19 2.51 -4.12 21.64
N GLU A 20 1.50 -4.73 22.25
CA GLU A 20 1.70 -5.89 23.14
C GLU A 20 2.30 -7.09 22.38
N TYR A 21 1.75 -7.41 21.20
CA TYR A 21 2.30 -8.46 20.34
C TYR A 21 3.75 -8.18 19.93
N ILE A 22 4.06 -6.91 19.60
CA ILE A 22 5.43 -6.51 19.24
C ILE A 22 6.38 -6.65 20.44
N ARG A 23 5.98 -6.20 21.63
CA ARG A 23 6.79 -6.33 22.86
C ARG A 23 6.99 -7.78 23.29
N ALA A 24 6.03 -8.65 23.02
CA ALA A 24 6.15 -10.08 23.27
C ALA A 24 7.11 -10.77 22.27
N GLY A 25 7.44 -10.12 21.16
CA GLY A 25 8.31 -10.67 20.11
C GLY A 25 7.56 -11.52 19.08
N ASP A 26 6.23 -11.47 19.04
CA ASP A 26 5.42 -12.21 18.06
C ASP A 26 5.61 -11.65 16.64
N ILE A 27 5.74 -10.33 16.54
CA ILE A 27 5.88 -9.57 15.30
C ILE A 27 6.83 -8.38 15.50
N PHE A 28 7.46 -7.93 14.42
CA PHE A 28 8.16 -6.65 14.36
C PHE A 28 7.21 -5.51 13.98
N GLN A 29 6.26 -5.81 13.09
CA GLN A 29 5.29 -4.85 12.55
C GLN A 29 3.99 -5.55 12.17
N VAL A 30 2.87 -4.85 12.33
CA VAL A 30 1.57 -5.19 11.74
C VAL A 30 0.91 -3.95 11.17
N VAL A 31 0.20 -4.08 10.06
CA VAL A 31 -0.52 -2.98 9.42
C VAL A 31 -1.99 -3.17 9.70
N LEU A 32 -2.56 -2.36 10.59
CA LEU A 32 -4.00 -2.37 10.88
C LEU A 32 -4.71 -1.30 10.06
N SER A 33 -5.99 -1.55 9.75
CA SER A 33 -6.77 -0.70 8.87
C SER A 33 -8.23 -0.58 9.32
N GLN A 34 -8.89 0.44 8.80
CA GLN A 34 -10.28 0.74 9.10
C GLN A 34 -11.00 1.26 7.84
N ARG A 35 -12.32 1.00 7.78
CA ARG A 35 -13.14 1.31 6.62
C ARG A 35 -13.97 2.58 6.84
N PHE A 36 -14.03 3.38 5.78
CA PHE A 36 -14.80 4.60 5.63
C PHE A 36 -15.80 4.41 4.49
N GLU A 37 -16.99 4.95 4.67
CA GLU A 37 -18.10 4.77 3.75
C GLU A 37 -18.79 6.10 3.47
N MET A 38 -19.18 6.33 2.22
CA MET A 38 -19.90 7.55 1.84
C MET A 38 -20.90 7.25 0.75
N THR A 39 -22.16 7.65 0.93
CA THR A 39 -23.14 7.64 -0.16
C THR A 39 -22.73 8.69 -1.18
N THR A 40 -22.83 8.37 -2.46
CA THR A 40 -22.50 9.31 -3.53
C THR A 40 -23.42 9.17 -4.75
N THR A 41 -23.57 10.26 -5.48
CA THR A 41 -24.13 10.28 -6.84
C THR A 41 -23.07 10.41 -7.92
N ALA A 42 -21.79 10.59 -7.56
CA ALA A 42 -20.71 10.71 -8.51
C ALA A 42 -20.50 9.40 -9.30
N SER A 43 -20.21 9.53 -10.59
CA SER A 43 -19.83 8.37 -11.40
C SER A 43 -18.41 7.90 -11.07
N ALA A 44 -18.14 6.61 -11.23
CA ALA A 44 -16.78 6.07 -11.07
C ALA A 44 -15.76 6.76 -12.00
N LEU A 45 -16.19 7.17 -13.20
CA LEU A 45 -15.35 7.92 -14.14
C LEU A 45 -15.00 9.31 -13.62
N ASP A 46 -15.94 10.02 -13.00
CA ASP A 46 -15.68 11.35 -12.45
C ASP A 46 -14.74 11.30 -11.25
N ILE A 47 -14.91 10.31 -10.37
CA ILE A 47 -13.98 10.05 -9.27
C ILE A 47 -12.58 9.76 -9.82
N TYR A 48 -12.48 8.91 -10.85
CA TYR A 48 -11.22 8.60 -11.52
C TYR A 48 -10.56 9.86 -12.10
N ARG A 49 -11.33 10.74 -12.76
CA ARG A 49 -10.83 12.00 -13.33
C ARG A 49 -10.26 12.90 -12.23
N VAL A 50 -10.97 13.07 -11.12
CA VAL A 50 -10.50 13.89 -10.00
C VAL A 50 -9.23 13.31 -9.37
N LEU A 51 -9.19 12.00 -9.13
CA LEU A 51 -8.00 11.32 -8.61
C LEU A 51 -6.79 11.50 -9.52
N ARG A 52 -6.97 11.29 -10.83
CA ARG A 52 -5.92 11.46 -11.83
C ARG A 52 -5.35 12.88 -11.84
N THR A 53 -6.18 13.90 -11.62
CA THR A 53 -5.73 15.30 -11.61
C THR A 53 -5.09 15.71 -10.29
N ARG A 54 -5.62 15.28 -9.14
CA ARG A 54 -5.14 15.76 -7.83
C ARG A 54 -4.07 14.90 -7.19
N ASN A 55 -4.13 13.59 -7.39
CA ASN A 55 -3.24 12.63 -6.75
C ASN A 55 -2.72 11.63 -7.79
N PRO A 56 -2.01 12.09 -8.83
CA PRO A 56 -1.45 11.18 -9.83
C PRO A 56 -0.44 10.23 -9.16
N SER A 57 -0.49 8.96 -9.55
CA SER A 57 0.42 7.91 -9.11
C SER A 57 0.79 7.02 -10.29
N PRO A 58 1.82 6.16 -10.16
CA PRO A 58 2.22 5.25 -11.24
C PRO A 58 1.10 4.31 -11.68
N TYR A 59 0.19 3.93 -10.78
CA TYR A 59 -0.91 3.01 -11.05
C TYR A 59 -2.28 3.65 -10.86
N LEU A 60 -2.81 4.18 -11.95
CA LEU A 60 -4.18 4.67 -12.05
C LEU A 60 -5.08 3.61 -12.69
N PHE A 61 -6.20 3.30 -12.06
CA PHE A 61 -7.14 2.31 -12.59
C PHE A 61 -8.60 2.69 -12.36
N LEU A 62 -9.42 2.34 -13.36
CA LEU A 62 -10.88 2.32 -13.33
C LEU A 62 -11.30 0.97 -13.90
N LEU A 63 -11.80 0.09 -13.05
CA LEU A 63 -12.34 -1.21 -13.43
C LEU A 63 -13.84 -1.21 -13.19
N ARG A 64 -14.60 -1.65 -14.20
CA ARG A 64 -16.06 -1.72 -14.13
C ARG A 64 -16.49 -3.16 -14.22
N PHE A 65 -17.13 -3.65 -13.17
CA PHE A 65 -17.62 -5.02 -13.07
C PHE A 65 -19.13 -5.03 -13.01
N GLU A 66 -19.73 -6.21 -13.15
CA GLU A 66 -21.16 -6.36 -12.89
C GLU A 66 -21.44 -6.14 -11.40
N GLY A 67 -22.20 -5.08 -11.09
CA GLY A 67 -22.66 -4.76 -9.74
C GLY A 67 -21.72 -3.89 -8.89
N PHE A 68 -20.49 -3.61 -9.32
CA PHE A 68 -19.59 -2.69 -8.62
C PHE A 68 -18.47 -2.15 -9.51
N ASP A 69 -17.93 -0.99 -9.16
CA ASP A 69 -16.77 -0.38 -9.81
C ASP A 69 -15.60 -0.26 -8.83
N VAL A 70 -14.38 -0.24 -9.35
CA VAL A 70 -13.15 -0.02 -8.59
C VAL A 70 -12.38 1.13 -9.22
N VAL A 71 -12.05 2.13 -8.41
CA VAL A 71 -11.31 3.32 -8.83
C VAL A 71 -10.15 3.55 -7.90
N GLY A 72 -8.93 3.68 -8.41
CA GLY A 72 -7.77 3.89 -7.56
C GLY A 72 -6.62 4.63 -8.21
N SER A 73 -5.76 5.16 -7.34
CA SER A 73 -4.48 5.79 -7.67
C SER A 73 -3.43 5.27 -6.71
N SER A 74 -2.92 4.08 -6.98
CA SER A 74 -1.99 3.38 -6.10
C SER A 74 -0.55 3.89 -6.30
N PRO A 75 0.14 4.30 -5.22
CA PRO A 75 1.52 4.74 -5.28
C PRO A 75 2.52 3.57 -5.35
N GLU A 76 2.09 2.33 -5.16
CA GLU A 76 2.99 1.21 -4.86
C GLU A 76 2.70 -0.01 -5.75
N ALA A 77 3.74 -0.46 -6.46
CA ALA A 77 3.74 -1.75 -7.16
C ALA A 77 3.77 -2.89 -6.14
N HIS A 78 3.05 -3.98 -6.40
CA HIS A 78 3.20 -5.20 -5.64
C HIS A 78 4.36 -6.06 -6.18
N VAL A 79 4.19 -6.55 -7.42
CA VAL A 79 5.21 -7.33 -8.13
C VAL A 79 4.99 -7.21 -9.63
N THR A 80 6.09 -7.18 -10.38
CA THR A 80 6.10 -7.24 -11.84
C THR A 80 6.90 -8.46 -12.27
N VAL A 81 6.41 -9.19 -13.28
CA VAL A 81 7.13 -10.25 -13.97
C VAL A 81 7.23 -9.86 -15.44
N LYS A 82 8.45 -9.76 -15.95
CA LYS A 82 8.70 -9.44 -17.35
C LYS A 82 9.80 -10.32 -17.91
N ASP A 83 9.55 -11.00 -19.01
CA ASP A 83 10.52 -11.88 -19.67
C ASP A 83 11.14 -12.91 -18.69
N GLY A 84 10.31 -13.43 -17.77
CA GLY A 84 10.74 -14.38 -16.73
C GLY A 84 11.53 -13.77 -15.56
N ARG A 85 11.69 -12.45 -15.48
CA ARG A 85 12.30 -11.75 -14.35
C ARG A 85 11.25 -11.14 -13.44
N ALA A 86 11.19 -11.59 -12.20
CA ALA A 86 10.34 -11.01 -11.16
C ALA A 86 11.04 -9.82 -10.49
N THR A 87 10.30 -8.75 -10.22
CA THR A 87 10.79 -7.52 -9.61
C THR A 87 9.81 -7.01 -8.55
N MET A 88 10.33 -6.65 -7.38
CA MET A 88 9.59 -5.98 -6.31
C MET A 88 10.33 -4.72 -5.89
N HIS A 89 9.57 -3.70 -5.49
CA HIS A 89 10.10 -2.43 -5.00
C HIS A 89 9.69 -2.18 -3.56
N PRO A 90 10.41 -2.71 -2.55
CA PRO A 90 10.17 -2.34 -1.16
C PRO A 90 10.29 -0.82 -0.99
N ILE A 91 9.29 -0.22 -0.36
CA ILE A 91 9.23 1.21 -0.04
C ILE A 91 9.02 1.36 1.47
N ALA A 92 9.87 2.15 2.12
CA ALA A 92 9.71 2.58 3.51
C ALA A 92 10.34 3.96 3.72
N GLY A 93 10.01 4.59 4.84
CA GLY A 93 10.49 5.92 5.16
C GLY A 93 9.89 7.00 4.25
N SER A 94 9.51 8.11 4.85
CA SER A 94 8.84 9.20 4.14
C SER A 94 9.26 10.54 4.69
N ASN A 95 9.72 11.43 3.82
CA ASN A 95 9.89 12.85 4.15
C ASN A 95 9.13 13.73 3.14
N PRO A 96 8.59 14.88 3.56
CA PRO A 96 8.07 15.87 2.61
C PRO A 96 9.19 16.37 1.70
N ARG A 97 8.84 16.90 0.53
CA ARG A 97 9.81 17.62 -0.33
C ARG A 97 10.19 18.95 0.31
N GLY A 98 11.45 19.35 0.16
CA GLY A 98 11.93 20.67 0.62
C GLY A 98 11.41 21.81 -0.25
N ALA A 99 11.28 23.00 0.32
CA ALA A 99 10.89 24.20 -0.42
C ALA A 99 12.03 24.72 -1.32
N THR A 100 13.28 24.39 -0.99
CA THR A 100 14.47 24.67 -1.82
C THR A 100 15.28 23.41 -2.12
N PRO A 101 16.14 23.40 -3.15
CA PRO A 101 17.03 22.28 -3.44
C PRO A 101 17.92 21.88 -2.26
N GLU A 102 18.40 22.87 -1.49
CA GLU A 102 19.25 22.65 -0.32
C GLU A 102 18.49 21.98 0.82
N GLU A 103 17.26 22.43 1.08
CA GLU A 103 16.38 21.83 2.08
C GLU A 103 15.98 20.41 1.65
N ASP A 104 15.67 20.19 0.37
CA ASP A 104 15.31 18.88 -0.16
C ASP A 104 16.47 17.88 -0.06
N ALA A 105 17.69 18.33 -0.29
CA ALA A 105 18.90 17.53 -0.10
C ALA A 105 19.14 17.20 1.38
N ALA A 106 18.92 18.16 2.28
CA ALA A 106 19.04 17.94 3.73
C ALA A 106 17.99 16.94 4.25
N LEU A 107 16.73 17.05 3.80
CA LEU A 107 15.66 16.11 4.14
C LEU A 107 15.95 14.69 3.62
N ALA A 108 16.50 14.56 2.40
CA ALA A 108 16.92 13.28 1.85
C ALA A 108 18.09 12.66 2.65
N ALA A 109 19.09 13.47 3.01
CA ALA A 109 20.21 13.02 3.83
C ALA A 109 19.77 12.61 5.24
N ALA A 110 18.83 13.33 5.84
CA ALA A 110 18.24 13.00 7.13
C ALA A 110 17.48 11.67 7.07
N LEU A 111 16.66 11.44 6.03
CA LEU A 111 15.94 10.19 5.84
C LEU A 111 16.90 9.00 5.68
N LEU A 112 17.97 9.16 4.90
CA LEU A 112 19.01 8.13 4.72
C LEU A 112 19.79 7.83 5.99
N ALA A 113 19.91 8.79 6.91
CA ALA A 113 20.64 8.65 8.16
C ALA A 113 19.76 8.16 9.32
N ASP A 114 18.43 8.16 9.17
CA ASP A 114 17.52 7.76 10.23
C ASP A 114 17.64 6.26 10.52
N PRO A 115 18.15 5.84 11.69
CA PRO A 115 18.35 4.43 12.00
C PRO A 115 17.04 3.65 12.08
N LYS A 116 15.91 4.30 12.42
CA LYS A 116 14.60 3.68 12.48
C LYS A 116 14.11 3.33 11.07
N GLU A 117 14.07 4.33 10.19
CA GLU A 117 13.59 4.16 8.81
C GLU A 117 14.43 3.15 8.03
N ARG A 118 15.75 3.17 8.24
CA ARG A 118 16.67 2.19 7.65
C ARG A 118 16.37 0.77 8.12
N ALA A 119 16.09 0.58 9.41
CA ALA A 119 15.82 -0.74 9.98
C ALA A 119 14.51 -1.33 9.44
N GLU A 120 13.45 -0.50 9.38
CA GLU A 120 12.18 -0.88 8.77
C GLU A 120 12.36 -1.23 7.28
N HIS A 121 13.10 -0.42 6.55
CA HIS A 121 13.37 -0.66 5.13
C HIS A 121 14.14 -1.96 4.89
N VAL A 122 15.17 -2.26 5.69
CA VAL A 122 15.92 -3.52 5.60
C VAL A 122 15.01 -4.73 5.82
N MET A 123 14.12 -4.65 6.82
CA MET A 123 13.15 -5.71 7.09
C MET A 123 12.24 -5.97 5.87
N LEU A 124 11.75 -4.94 5.19
CA LEU A 124 10.92 -5.08 3.99
C LEU A 124 11.72 -5.64 2.80
N VAL A 125 12.98 -5.24 2.64
CA VAL A 125 13.89 -5.81 1.63
C VAL A 125 14.10 -7.30 1.88
N ASP A 126 14.36 -7.70 3.12
CA ASP A 126 14.54 -9.12 3.45
C ASP A 126 13.25 -9.93 3.28
N LEU A 127 12.09 -9.35 3.55
CA LEU A 127 10.81 -9.97 3.26
C LEU A 127 10.63 -10.18 1.75
N ALA A 128 10.92 -9.18 0.92
CA ALA A 128 10.84 -9.30 -0.54
C ALA A 128 11.83 -10.36 -1.07
N ARG A 129 13.05 -10.43 -0.52
CA ARG A 129 14.01 -11.49 -0.85
C ARG A 129 13.49 -12.87 -0.45
N ASN A 130 12.87 -12.99 0.72
CA ASN A 130 12.27 -14.24 1.19
C ASN A 130 11.14 -14.69 0.26
N ASP A 131 10.25 -13.76 -0.09
CA ASP A 131 9.09 -14.02 -0.95
C ASP A 131 9.52 -14.49 -2.35
N LEU A 132 10.41 -13.75 -3.02
CA LEU A 132 10.94 -14.14 -4.33
C LEU A 132 11.78 -15.41 -4.26
N GLY A 133 12.50 -15.65 -3.16
CA GLY A 133 13.30 -16.85 -2.95
C GLY A 133 12.51 -18.16 -2.99
N ARG A 134 11.18 -18.11 -2.80
CA ARG A 134 10.31 -19.30 -2.88
C ARG A 134 10.00 -19.75 -4.32
N VAL A 135 10.18 -18.87 -5.30
CA VAL A 135 9.71 -19.06 -6.69
C VAL A 135 10.77 -18.74 -7.74
N CYS A 136 11.87 -18.10 -7.36
CA CYS A 136 13.00 -17.80 -8.23
C CYS A 136 14.10 -18.88 -8.14
N VAL A 137 14.94 -18.96 -9.16
CA VAL A 137 16.11 -19.84 -9.20
C VAL A 137 17.06 -19.47 -8.05
N PRO A 138 17.51 -20.44 -7.22
CA PRO A 138 18.47 -20.18 -6.16
C PRO A 138 19.71 -19.46 -6.66
N GLY A 139 20.14 -18.41 -5.94
CA GLY A 139 21.28 -17.57 -6.32
C GLY A 139 20.98 -16.46 -7.33
N THR A 140 19.74 -16.36 -7.85
CA THR A 140 19.35 -15.26 -8.75
C THR A 140 18.61 -14.12 -8.06
N VAL A 141 18.19 -14.31 -6.81
CA VAL A 141 17.52 -13.26 -6.04
C VAL A 141 18.56 -12.28 -5.50
N GLU A 142 18.53 -11.05 -6.02
CA GLU A 142 19.51 -10.01 -5.75
C GLU A 142 18.81 -8.68 -5.44
N VAL A 143 19.49 -7.83 -4.68
CA VAL A 143 19.09 -6.43 -4.46
C VAL A 143 19.95 -5.58 -5.37
N VAL A 144 19.39 -5.09 -6.48
CA VAL A 144 20.14 -4.34 -7.51
C VAL A 144 20.28 -2.87 -7.17
N ASP A 145 19.28 -2.32 -6.47
CA ASP A 145 19.32 -0.98 -5.90
C ASP A 145 18.97 -1.08 -4.42
N PHE A 146 19.82 -0.56 -3.55
CA PHE A 146 19.63 -0.62 -2.11
C PHE A 146 19.53 0.77 -1.51
N MET A 147 18.41 1.02 -0.84
CA MET A 147 18.14 2.19 -0.02
C MET A 147 18.41 3.52 -0.75
N ALA A 148 17.89 3.65 -1.96
CA ALA A 148 17.96 4.87 -2.76
C ALA A 148 16.82 5.81 -2.36
N VAL A 149 17.06 7.13 -2.38
CA VAL A 149 15.99 8.12 -2.19
C VAL A 149 15.30 8.39 -3.51
N GLU A 150 14.04 8.00 -3.62
CA GLU A 150 13.17 8.37 -4.74
C GLU A 150 12.32 9.58 -4.40
N ARG A 151 12.24 10.53 -5.33
CA ARG A 151 11.50 11.79 -5.18
C ARG A 151 10.22 11.76 -5.99
N TYR A 152 9.10 11.93 -5.30
CA TYR A 152 7.78 12.16 -5.87
C TYR A 152 7.42 13.66 -5.78
N SER A 153 6.25 14.04 -6.29
CA SER A 153 5.84 15.46 -6.37
C SER A 153 5.79 16.17 -5.01
N HIS A 154 5.36 15.46 -3.96
CA HIS A 154 5.16 16.04 -2.62
C HIS A 154 5.89 15.30 -1.50
N ILE A 155 6.47 14.14 -1.79
CA ILE A 155 7.12 13.27 -0.81
C ILE A 155 8.36 12.61 -1.40
N MET A 156 9.24 12.09 -0.56
CA MET A 156 10.35 11.21 -0.96
C MET A 156 10.37 9.96 -0.09
N HIS A 157 10.87 8.85 -0.63
CA HIS A 157 10.91 7.54 0.04
C HIS A 157 12.27 6.87 -0.07
N LEU A 158 12.59 5.98 0.88
CA LEU A 158 13.63 4.98 0.67
C LEU A 158 13.05 3.86 -0.18
N VAL A 159 13.71 3.54 -1.28
CA VAL A 159 13.29 2.50 -2.22
C VAL A 159 14.45 1.54 -2.45
N SER A 160 14.11 0.27 -2.65
CA SER A 160 15.05 -0.73 -3.13
C SER A 160 14.42 -1.54 -4.23
N THR A 161 15.25 -2.19 -5.03
CA THR A 161 14.80 -3.05 -6.12
C THR A 161 15.32 -4.45 -5.87
N VAL A 162 14.39 -5.37 -5.60
CA VAL A 162 14.69 -6.79 -5.43
C VAL A 162 14.19 -7.54 -6.63
N VAL A 163 15.04 -8.36 -7.23
CA VAL A 163 14.78 -9.04 -8.49
C VAL A 163 15.13 -10.52 -8.36
N GLY A 164 14.56 -11.36 -9.22
CA GLY A 164 14.97 -12.75 -9.34
C GLY A 164 14.54 -13.37 -10.67
N GLN A 165 15.24 -14.40 -11.11
CA GLN A 165 14.84 -15.17 -12.28
C GLN A 165 13.80 -16.20 -11.86
N VAL A 166 12.59 -16.15 -12.44
CA VAL A 166 11.53 -17.12 -12.15
C VAL A 166 12.01 -18.54 -12.49
N ALA A 167 11.80 -19.48 -11.57
CA ALA A 167 12.29 -20.84 -11.70
C ALA A 167 11.60 -21.59 -12.86
N PRO A 168 12.29 -22.51 -13.56
CA PRO A 168 11.65 -23.37 -14.55
C PRO A 168 10.45 -24.12 -13.96
N GLY A 169 9.34 -24.14 -14.70
CA GLY A 169 8.08 -24.75 -14.24
C GLY A 169 7.23 -23.86 -13.31
N ARG A 170 7.68 -22.63 -13.01
CA ARG A 170 6.88 -21.57 -12.38
C ARG A 170 6.44 -20.54 -13.41
N ASN A 171 5.34 -19.85 -13.12
CA ASN A 171 4.82 -18.76 -13.93
C ASN A 171 4.58 -17.49 -13.09
N ALA A 172 4.10 -16.42 -13.72
CA ALA A 172 3.84 -15.16 -13.04
C ALA A 172 2.78 -15.25 -11.93
N LEU A 173 1.80 -16.16 -12.03
CA LEU A 173 0.82 -16.40 -10.96
C LEU A 173 1.45 -17.10 -9.75
N ASP A 174 2.40 -18.02 -9.95
CA ASP A 174 3.21 -18.57 -8.85
C ASP A 174 3.97 -17.45 -8.14
N VAL A 175 4.53 -16.49 -8.89
CA VAL A 175 5.21 -15.33 -8.30
C VAL A 175 4.23 -14.49 -7.48
N LEU A 176 3.11 -14.09 -8.06
CA LEU A 176 2.09 -13.30 -7.36
C LEU A 176 1.62 -14.00 -6.08
N THR A 177 1.30 -15.28 -6.14
CA THR A 177 0.81 -16.04 -4.98
C THR A 177 1.88 -16.19 -3.89
N ALA A 178 3.15 -16.32 -4.26
CA ALA A 178 4.26 -16.38 -3.31
C ALA A 178 4.58 -15.01 -2.67
N THR A 179 4.34 -13.89 -3.35
CA THR A 179 4.60 -12.55 -2.80
C THR A 179 3.41 -11.97 -2.06
N PHE A 180 2.19 -12.44 -2.34
CA PHE A 180 0.96 -11.89 -1.80
C PHE A 180 0.67 -12.27 -0.34
N PRO A 181 0.06 -11.38 0.46
CA PRO A 181 -0.06 -9.93 0.23
C PRO A 181 1.26 -9.21 0.48
N ALA A 182 1.32 -7.94 0.09
CA ALA A 182 2.49 -7.09 0.35
C ALA A 182 2.78 -6.95 1.85
N GLY A 183 4.07 -6.94 2.22
CA GLY A 183 4.52 -6.72 3.60
C GLY A 183 4.07 -5.38 4.17
N THR A 184 4.07 -4.34 3.32
CA THR A 184 3.62 -2.97 3.62
C THR A 184 2.13 -2.87 3.94
N LEU A 185 1.35 -3.92 3.65
CA LEU A 185 -0.08 -4.02 3.96
C LEU A 185 -0.42 -5.18 4.90
N SER A 186 0.57 -5.92 5.40
CA SER A 186 0.36 -7.02 6.32
C SER A 186 1.23 -6.82 7.56
N GLY A 187 2.52 -7.11 7.46
CA GLY A 187 3.50 -6.95 8.51
C GLY A 187 4.62 -7.97 8.42
N ALA A 188 5.39 -8.10 9.50
CA ALA A 188 6.53 -9.00 9.58
C ALA A 188 6.64 -9.60 10.99
N PRO A 189 6.76 -10.94 11.14
CA PRO A 189 6.58 -11.97 10.11
C PRO A 189 5.17 -11.99 9.50
N LYS A 190 5.08 -12.13 8.17
CA LYS A 190 3.85 -11.93 7.38
C LYS A 190 2.66 -12.75 7.88
N VAL A 191 2.85 -14.05 8.10
CA VAL A 191 1.75 -14.96 8.53
C VAL A 191 1.21 -14.54 9.88
N ARG A 192 2.08 -14.30 10.87
CA ARG A 192 1.67 -13.91 12.22
C ARG A 192 0.98 -12.55 12.24
N ALA A 193 1.47 -11.59 11.45
CA ALA A 193 0.82 -10.29 11.29
C ALA A 193 -0.59 -10.42 10.70
N MET A 194 -0.81 -11.31 9.72
CA MET A 194 -2.15 -11.57 9.16
C MET A 194 -3.11 -12.21 10.15
N GLU A 195 -2.63 -13.10 11.03
CA GLU A 195 -3.45 -13.67 12.11
C GLU A 195 -3.94 -12.58 13.08
N ILE A 196 -3.05 -11.64 13.44
CA ILE A 196 -3.38 -10.50 14.31
C ILE A 196 -4.35 -9.55 13.60
N ILE A 197 -4.19 -9.33 12.29
CA ILE A 197 -5.15 -8.55 11.50
C ILE A 197 -6.54 -9.18 11.56
N GLU A 198 -6.66 -10.50 11.37
CA GLU A 198 -7.95 -11.21 11.46
C GLU A 198 -8.54 -11.19 12.89
N GLU A 199 -7.70 -11.19 13.93
CA GLU A 199 -8.15 -11.06 15.31
C GLU A 199 -8.73 -9.67 15.61
N LEU A 200 -8.09 -8.61 15.12
CA LEU A 200 -8.39 -7.23 15.53
C LEU A 200 -9.35 -6.51 14.58
N GLU A 201 -9.31 -6.77 13.27
CA GLU A 201 -10.19 -6.08 12.32
C GLU A 201 -11.59 -6.74 12.30
N PRO A 202 -12.68 -5.94 12.37
CA PRO A 202 -14.03 -6.47 12.55
C PRO A 202 -14.60 -7.11 11.28
N THR A 203 -13.95 -6.91 10.13
CA THR A 203 -14.43 -7.39 8.83
C THR A 203 -13.27 -7.73 7.92
N ARG A 204 -13.48 -8.73 7.04
CA ARG A 204 -12.55 -9.04 5.95
C ARG A 204 -12.28 -7.80 5.07
N ARG A 205 -11.02 -7.63 4.68
CA ARG A 205 -10.54 -6.49 3.88
C ARG A 205 -11.06 -6.44 2.44
N GLY A 206 -11.47 -7.58 1.88
CA GLY A 206 -11.90 -7.65 0.49
C GLY A 206 -10.78 -7.22 -0.47
N LEU A 207 -10.99 -6.13 -1.20
CA LEU A 207 -9.99 -5.59 -2.13
C LEU A 207 -8.81 -4.91 -1.43
N TYR A 208 -9.00 -4.32 -0.23
CA TYR A 208 -7.96 -3.55 0.43
C TYR A 208 -6.76 -4.41 0.81
N GLY A 209 -5.55 -3.94 0.46
CA GLY A 209 -4.31 -4.70 0.62
C GLY A 209 -4.16 -5.87 -0.36
N GLY A 210 -5.13 -6.04 -1.25
CA GLY A 210 -5.05 -6.92 -2.41
C GLY A 210 -4.22 -6.30 -3.55
N VAL A 211 -4.46 -6.77 -4.77
CA VAL A 211 -3.80 -6.23 -5.97
C VAL A 211 -4.77 -5.89 -7.08
N VAL A 212 -4.37 -4.94 -7.93
CA VAL A 212 -5.00 -4.62 -9.20
C VAL A 212 -3.92 -4.62 -10.28
N GLY A 213 -4.16 -5.29 -11.40
CA GLY A 213 -3.17 -5.41 -12.46
C GLY A 213 -3.62 -6.34 -13.57
N TYR A 214 -2.65 -6.85 -14.33
CA TYR A 214 -2.90 -7.81 -15.40
C TYR A 214 -1.92 -8.96 -15.38
N VAL A 215 -2.32 -10.04 -16.04
CA VAL A 215 -1.44 -11.11 -16.54
C VAL A 215 -1.73 -11.24 -18.02
N ASP A 216 -0.72 -11.14 -18.86
CA ASP A 216 -0.90 -11.22 -20.30
C ASP A 216 -0.65 -12.64 -20.85
N PHE A 217 -0.92 -12.83 -22.14
CA PHE A 217 -0.75 -14.13 -22.79
C PHE A 217 0.70 -14.51 -23.07
N ALA A 218 1.65 -13.57 -22.97
CA ALA A 218 3.08 -13.86 -23.02
C ALA A 218 3.61 -14.39 -21.67
N GLY A 219 2.81 -14.23 -20.61
CA GLY A 219 3.15 -14.66 -19.26
C GLY A 219 3.74 -13.55 -18.39
N ASP A 220 3.72 -12.30 -18.88
CA ASP A 220 4.12 -11.13 -18.11
C ASP A 220 2.97 -10.70 -17.18
N LEU A 221 3.34 -10.05 -16.07
CA LEU A 221 2.44 -9.61 -15.03
C LEU A 221 2.89 -8.25 -14.51
N ASP A 222 1.95 -7.34 -14.30
CA ASP A 222 2.21 -6.09 -13.58
C ASP A 222 1.04 -5.80 -12.65
N THR A 223 1.34 -5.63 -11.37
CA THR A 223 0.33 -5.47 -10.32
C THR A 223 0.69 -4.35 -9.37
N ALA A 224 -0.29 -3.52 -9.05
CA ALA A 224 -0.26 -2.53 -7.99
C ALA A 224 -0.92 -3.08 -6.73
N ILE A 225 -0.51 -2.60 -5.56
CA ILE A 225 -1.24 -2.86 -4.33
C ILE A 225 -2.55 -2.06 -4.36
N ALA A 226 -3.66 -2.67 -3.97
CA ALA A 226 -4.97 -2.04 -3.94
C ALA A 226 -5.15 -1.15 -2.69
N ILE A 227 -4.48 0.00 -2.71
CA ILE A 227 -4.56 1.10 -1.73
C ILE A 227 -4.94 2.40 -2.44
N ARG A 228 -5.33 3.44 -1.67
CA ARG A 228 -5.87 4.70 -2.24
C ARG A 228 -6.94 4.42 -3.29
N THR A 229 -7.83 3.49 -2.94
CA THR A 229 -8.81 2.89 -3.83
C THR A 229 -10.21 3.04 -3.23
N ALA A 230 -11.17 3.38 -4.08
CA ALA A 230 -12.59 3.40 -3.83
C ALA A 230 -13.23 2.18 -4.51
N LEU A 231 -14.01 1.41 -3.75
CA LEU A 231 -14.96 0.44 -4.29
C LEU A 231 -16.35 1.07 -4.26
N LEU A 232 -17.04 1.10 -5.40
CA LEU A 232 -18.37 1.64 -5.53
C LEU A 232 -19.38 0.53 -5.73
N ARG A 233 -20.40 0.47 -4.88
CA ARG A 233 -21.47 -0.52 -4.97
C ARG A 233 -22.75 0.05 -4.39
N ASP A 234 -23.86 -0.08 -5.12
CA ASP A 234 -25.21 0.30 -4.68
C ASP A 234 -25.27 1.75 -4.13
N GLY A 235 -24.66 2.70 -4.85
CA GLY A 235 -24.62 4.12 -4.46
C GLY A 235 -23.73 4.45 -3.25
N THR A 236 -22.96 3.48 -2.75
CA THR A 236 -22.04 3.65 -1.63
C THR A 236 -20.60 3.47 -2.09
N VAL A 237 -19.73 4.39 -1.69
CA VAL A 237 -18.28 4.27 -1.84
C VAL A 237 -17.67 3.75 -0.55
N TYR A 238 -16.83 2.73 -0.68
CA TYR A 238 -16.02 2.17 0.38
C TYR A 238 -14.56 2.54 0.15
N VAL A 239 -13.93 3.16 1.14
CA VAL A 239 -12.51 3.49 1.17
C VAL A 239 -11.91 2.88 2.44
N GLN A 240 -10.82 2.14 2.32
CA GLN A 240 -10.12 1.57 3.46
C GLN A 240 -8.69 2.07 3.50
N ALA A 241 -8.22 2.40 4.71
CA ALA A 241 -6.90 2.93 4.95
C ALA A 241 -6.34 2.38 6.26
N GLY A 242 -5.02 2.29 6.35
CA GLY A 242 -4.32 1.69 7.47
C GLY A 242 -2.97 2.34 7.76
N ALA A 243 -2.39 1.97 8.90
CA ALA A 243 -1.11 2.44 9.38
C ALA A 243 -0.23 1.25 9.79
N GLY A 244 1.06 1.34 9.48
CA GLY A 244 2.06 0.36 9.91
C GLY A 244 2.40 0.60 11.38
N LEU A 245 2.15 -0.40 12.22
CA LEU A 245 2.31 -0.29 13.66
C LEU A 245 3.62 -0.94 14.09
N VAL A 246 4.42 -0.17 14.82
CA VAL A 246 5.71 -0.55 15.40
C VAL A 246 5.69 -0.31 16.92
N ALA A 247 6.74 -0.72 17.63
CA ALA A 247 6.79 -0.67 19.10
C ALA A 247 6.53 0.73 19.70
N ASP A 248 6.98 1.78 18.98
CA ASP A 248 6.88 3.19 19.36
C ASP A 248 5.69 3.92 18.73
N SER A 249 4.81 3.22 18.01
CA SER A 249 3.59 3.81 17.44
C SER A 249 2.72 4.49 18.50
N ASN A 250 2.18 5.66 18.14
CA ASN A 250 1.30 6.44 19.01
C ASN A 250 -0.16 6.27 18.56
N PRO A 251 -1.06 5.69 19.37
CA PRO A 251 -2.41 5.33 18.94
C PRO A 251 -3.18 6.44 18.23
N VAL A 252 -3.13 7.66 18.77
CA VAL A 252 -3.86 8.82 18.21
C VAL A 252 -3.26 9.25 16.87
N ARG A 253 -1.93 9.21 16.73
CA ARG A 253 -1.26 9.56 15.47
C ARG A 253 -1.54 8.54 14.38
N GLU A 254 -1.53 7.24 14.71
CA GLU A 254 -1.83 6.18 13.73
C GLU A 254 -3.30 6.21 13.29
N ASP A 255 -4.22 6.54 14.21
CA ASP A 255 -5.62 6.76 13.87
C ASP A 255 -5.79 7.92 12.89
N GLN A 256 -5.11 9.04 13.18
CA GLN A 256 -5.13 10.22 12.33
C GLN A 256 -4.50 9.93 10.96
N GLU A 257 -3.45 9.12 10.90
CA GLU A 257 -2.83 8.70 9.65
C GLU A 257 -3.81 7.93 8.76
N CYS A 258 -4.59 7.01 9.33
CA CYS A 258 -5.65 6.30 8.60
C CYS A 258 -6.68 7.28 8.02
N CYS A 259 -7.14 8.24 8.84
CA CYS A 259 -8.08 9.27 8.41
C CYS A 259 -7.50 10.11 7.26
N ASN A 260 -6.23 10.53 7.37
CA ASN A 260 -5.56 11.34 6.35
C ASN A 260 -5.43 10.57 5.02
N LYS A 261 -5.01 9.31 5.07
CA LYS A 261 -4.88 8.44 3.89
C LYS A 261 -6.23 8.20 3.21
N ALA A 262 -7.29 7.95 3.98
CA ALA A 262 -8.64 7.79 3.44
C ALA A 262 -9.17 9.09 2.81
N ASN A 263 -8.89 10.24 3.44
CA ASN A 263 -9.36 11.54 2.98
C ASN A 263 -8.85 11.91 1.58
N THR A 264 -7.68 11.40 1.16
CA THR A 264 -7.19 11.56 -0.22
C THR A 264 -8.20 11.07 -1.25
N VAL A 265 -8.87 9.93 -0.99
CA VAL A 265 -9.87 9.36 -1.90
C VAL A 265 -11.25 9.96 -1.63
N LEU A 266 -11.64 10.09 -0.36
CA LEU A 266 -12.97 10.61 0.01
C LEU A 266 -13.18 12.04 -0.50
N SER A 267 -12.17 12.91 -0.39
CA SER A 267 -12.25 14.27 -0.96
C SER A 267 -12.40 14.26 -2.48
N ALA A 268 -11.78 13.30 -3.18
CA ALA A 268 -11.95 13.16 -4.63
C ALA A 268 -13.39 12.78 -4.99
N VAL A 269 -14.06 11.97 -4.17
CA VAL A 269 -15.48 11.65 -4.33
C VAL A 269 -16.34 12.90 -4.12
N THR A 270 -16.14 13.64 -3.03
CA THR A 270 -16.90 14.89 -2.79
C THR A 270 -16.72 15.90 -3.93
N ILE A 271 -15.51 16.04 -4.47
CA ILE A 271 -15.26 16.95 -5.60
C ILE A 271 -15.93 16.43 -6.88
N ALA A 272 -15.90 15.12 -7.12
CA ALA A 272 -16.52 14.52 -8.29
C ALA A 272 -18.04 14.79 -8.35
N GLU A 273 -18.72 14.90 -7.21
CA GLU A 273 -20.14 15.30 -7.14
C GLU A 273 -20.41 16.73 -7.62
N THR A 274 -19.40 17.59 -7.57
CA THR A 274 -19.51 18.98 -8.04
C THR A 274 -19.21 19.14 -9.53
N LEU A 275 -18.83 18.04 -10.22
CA LEU A 275 -18.58 18.08 -11.65
C LEU A 275 -19.91 18.15 -12.42
N HIS A 276 -19.98 19.11 -13.34
CA HIS A 276 -21.08 19.26 -14.27
C HIS A 276 -20.54 19.19 -15.71
N PRO A 277 -21.34 18.73 -16.68
CA PRO A 277 -20.97 18.81 -18.08
C PRO A 277 -20.61 20.26 -18.44
N ALA A 278 -19.55 20.44 -19.24
CA ALA A 278 -19.35 21.72 -19.91
C ALA A 278 -20.52 21.92 -20.87
N GLY A 279 -21.36 22.92 -20.60
CA GLY A 279 -22.50 23.29 -21.42
C GLY A 279 -22.10 23.79 -22.80
#